data_AF-A0A6C0ACQ3-F1
#
_entry.id   AF-A0A6C0ACQ3-F1
#
_cell.length_a   1.000
_cell.length_b   1.000
_cell.length_c   1.000
_cell.angle_alpha   90.00
_cell.angle_beta   90.00
_cell.angle_gamma   90.00
#
_symmetry.space_group_name_H-M   'P 1'
#
loop_
_entity.id
_entity.type
_entity.pdbx_description
1 polymer ?
#
loop_
_entity_poly.entity_id
_entity_poly.type
_entity_poly.pdbx_seq_one_letter_code
_entity_poly.pdbx_strand_id
1 'polypeptide(L)'
;MHYCYLIYSQSKNRCYIGVTNNLDRRLDQHNQKLSGGAKSTKIANDWEYKKVRQFNNKRTAMSFEWYAKRCKNSNNKWVKISGLEKKIYRFINFEDLGGEIVV
;
A
#
# COMPACT_ATOMS: atom_id res chain seq x y z
N MET A 1 -5.09 -4.91 -15.27
CA MET A 1 -5.51 -4.54 -13.90
C MET A 1 -4.29 -4.43 -12.98
N HIS A 2 -4.27 -3.46 -12.07
CA HIS A 2 -3.23 -3.31 -11.04
C HIS A 2 -3.87 -3.10 -9.67
N TYR A 3 -3.14 -3.43 -8.62
CA TYR A 3 -3.58 -3.35 -7.24
C TYR A 3 -2.59 -2.54 -6.43
N CYS A 4 -3.07 -1.57 -5.65
CA CYS A 4 -2.31 -1.01 -4.55
C CYS A 4 -2.75 -1.68 -3.26
N TYR A 5 -1.80 -2.09 -2.45
CA TYR A 5 -2.06 -2.86 -1.24
C TYR A 5 -1.30 -2.30 -0.04
N LEU A 6 -1.83 -2.61 1.14
CA LEU A 6 -1.22 -2.40 2.44
C LEU A 6 -1.06 -3.76 3.10
N ILE A 7 0.17 -4.15 3.36
CA ILE A 7 0.50 -5.32 4.18
C ILE A 7 1.03 -4.91 5.55
N TYR A 8 0.89 -5.80 6.51
CA TYR A 8 1.35 -5.59 7.87
C TYR A 8 1.90 -6.90 8.46
N SER A 9 2.98 -6.77 9.22
CA SER A 9 3.60 -7.83 10.01
C SER A 9 3.33 -7.56 11.48
N GLN A 10 2.65 -8.48 12.15
CA GLN A 10 2.36 -8.38 13.58
C GLN A 10 3.64 -8.54 14.40
N SER A 11 4.50 -9.49 14.04
CA SER A 11 5.75 -9.76 14.76
C SER A 11 6.73 -8.58 14.76
N LYS A 12 6.74 -7.76 13.70
CA LYS A 12 7.61 -6.58 13.60
C LYS A 12 6.90 -5.26 13.86
N ASN A 13 5.58 -5.24 14.00
CA ASN A 13 4.76 -4.03 14.04
C ASN A 13 5.14 -3.05 12.90
N ARG A 14 5.23 -3.57 11.68
CA ARG A 14 5.62 -2.81 10.48
C ARG A 14 4.59 -2.99 9.39
N CYS A 15 4.37 -1.92 8.64
CA CYS A 15 3.48 -1.91 7.49
C CYS A 15 4.21 -1.46 6.22
N TYR A 16 3.82 -2.05 5.09
CA TYR A 16 4.35 -1.75 3.77
C TYR A 16 3.21 -1.49 2.80
N ILE A 17 3.37 -0.50 1.93
CA ILE A 17 2.44 -0.20 0.85
C ILE A 17 3.19 -0.39 -0.46
N GLY A 18 2.57 -1.10 -1.41
CA GLY A 18 3.14 -1.30 -2.74
C GLY A 18 2.06 -1.51 -3.80
N VAL A 19 2.52 -1.63 -5.05
CA VAL A 19 1.67 -1.92 -6.22
C VAL A 19 2.09 -3.24 -6.86
N THR A 20 1.12 -4.01 -7.35
CA THR A 20 1.34 -5.26 -8.09
C THR A 20 0.24 -5.50 -9.12
N ASN A 21 0.48 -6.33 -10.11
CA ASN A 21 -0.55 -6.89 -11.00
C ASN A 21 -0.98 -8.31 -10.58
N ASN A 22 -0.28 -8.91 -9.61
CA ASN A 22 -0.57 -10.24 -9.07
C ASN A 22 -0.32 -10.20 -7.55
N LEU A 23 -1.38 -10.37 -6.75
CA LEU A 23 -1.35 -10.26 -5.29
C LEU A 23 -0.67 -11.47 -4.66
N ASP A 24 -1.10 -12.68 -5.01
CA ASP A 24 -0.59 -13.91 -4.40
C ASP A 24 0.91 -14.06 -4.58
N ARG A 25 1.39 -13.91 -5.82
CA ARG A 25 2.83 -13.94 -6.11
C ARG A 25 3.58 -12.89 -5.30
N ARG A 26 3.02 -11.69 -5.14
CA ARG A 26 3.67 -10.61 -4.40
C ARG A 26 3.69 -10.86 -2.89
N LEU A 27 2.64 -11.46 -2.34
CA LEU A 27 2.60 -11.84 -0.93
C LEU A 27 3.64 -12.92 -0.64
N ASP A 28 3.77 -13.92 -1.50
CA ASP A 28 4.79 -14.97 -1.38
C ASP A 28 6.21 -14.40 -1.47
N GLN A 29 6.43 -13.39 -2.32
CA GLN A 29 7.70 -12.66 -2.37
C GLN A 29 8.01 -11.89 -1.08
N HIS A 30 7.00 -11.27 -0.47
CA HIS A 30 7.17 -10.58 0.82
C HIS A 30 7.41 -11.56 1.96
N ASN A 31 6.74 -12.71 1.94
CA ASN A 31 6.88 -13.79 2.92
C ASN A 31 8.04 -14.74 2.63
N GLN A 32 8.96 -14.35 1.74
CA GLN A 32 10.21 -15.07 1.45
C GLN A 32 10.01 -16.49 0.91
N LYS A 33 8.80 -16.83 0.47
CA LYS A 33 8.50 -18.08 -0.25
C LYS A 33 8.96 -18.02 -1.70
N LEU A 34 9.01 -16.80 -2.27
CA LEU A 34 9.54 -16.52 -3.60
C LEU A 34 10.61 -15.44 -3.56
N SER A 35 11.55 -15.49 -4.50
CA SER A 35 12.56 -14.44 -4.67
C SER A 35 11.97 -13.16 -5.29
N GLY A 36 12.65 -12.02 -5.08
CA GLY A 36 12.23 -10.72 -5.62
C GLY A 36 11.35 -9.86 -4.71
N GLY A 37 11.26 -10.20 -3.42
CA GLY A 37 10.64 -9.35 -2.40
C GLY A 37 11.39 -8.03 -2.19
N ALA A 38 10.67 -6.99 -1.75
CA ALA A 38 11.26 -5.68 -1.45
C ALA A 38 12.28 -5.77 -0.30
N LYS A 39 13.40 -5.04 -0.39
CA LYS A 39 14.44 -5.04 0.66
C LYS A 39 13.88 -4.76 2.05
N SER A 40 12.94 -3.82 2.16
CA SER A 40 12.30 -3.43 3.42
C SER A 40 11.41 -4.49 4.04
N THR A 41 10.95 -5.48 3.27
CA THR A 41 10.05 -6.53 3.76
C THR A 41 10.79 -7.80 4.19
N LYS A 42 12.10 -7.91 3.93
CA LYS A 42 12.93 -9.05 4.35
C LYS A 42 13.05 -9.22 5.87
N ILE A 43 12.63 -8.22 6.63
CA ILE A 43 12.67 -8.24 8.10
C ILE A 43 11.63 -9.19 8.73
N ALA A 44 10.66 -9.67 7.95
CA ALA A 44 9.57 -10.52 8.43
C ALA A 44 9.09 -11.47 7.32
N ASN A 45 8.34 -12.49 7.70
CA ASN A 45 7.73 -13.49 6.82
C ASN A 45 6.26 -13.81 7.18
N ASP A 46 5.66 -13.00 8.05
CA ASP A 46 4.26 -13.04 8.51
C ASP A 46 3.46 -11.86 7.94
N TRP A 47 3.83 -11.37 6.75
CA TRP A 47 3.11 -10.28 6.10
C TRP A 47 1.72 -10.74 5.68
N GLU A 48 0.73 -9.93 6.02
CA GLU A 48 -0.67 -10.14 5.65
C GLU A 48 -1.27 -8.88 5.02
N TYR A 49 -2.16 -9.05 4.06
CA TYR A 49 -2.95 -7.95 3.52
C TYR A 49 -3.92 -7.39 4.57
N LYS A 50 -3.87 -6.07 4.77
CA LYS A 50 -4.87 -5.35 5.58
C LYS A 50 -5.83 -4.53 4.73
N LYS A 51 -5.37 -4.00 3.59
CA LYS A 51 -6.20 -3.33 2.58
C LYS A 51 -5.65 -3.57 1.19
N VAL A 52 -6.55 -3.65 0.20
CA VAL A 52 -6.23 -3.76 -1.23
C VAL A 52 -7.22 -2.90 -2.00
N ARG A 53 -6.75 -2.17 -3.02
CA ARG A 53 -7.58 -1.43 -3.97
C ARG A 53 -7.16 -1.72 -5.38
N GLN A 54 -8.15 -1.90 -6.25
CA GLN A 54 -8.00 -2.22 -7.66
C GLN A 54 -8.01 -0.94 -8.52
N PHE A 55 -7.22 -0.95 -9.58
CA PHE A 55 -7.05 0.15 -10.51
C PHE A 55 -6.90 -0.37 -11.94
N ASN A 56 -7.54 0.31 -12.89
CA ASN A 56 -7.53 -0.09 -14.31
C ASN A 56 -6.12 -0.13 -14.90
N ASN A 57 -5.25 0.79 -14.51
CA ASN A 57 -3.89 0.88 -15.02
C ASN A 57 -2.84 1.09 -13.90
N LYS A 58 -1.58 0.85 -14.26
CA LYS A 58 -0.44 0.96 -13.33
C LYS A 58 -0.24 2.38 -12.82
N ARG A 59 -0.45 3.38 -13.68
CA ARG A 59 -0.22 4.80 -13.36
C ARG A 59 -1.15 5.25 -12.25
N THR A 60 -2.44 4.95 -12.33
CA THR A 60 -3.42 5.31 -11.30
C THR A 60 -3.13 4.59 -9.98
N ALA A 61 -2.76 3.31 -10.02
CA ALA A 61 -2.33 2.58 -8.82
C ALA A 61 -1.09 3.22 -8.15
N MET A 62 -0.09 3.63 -8.93
CA MET A 62 1.12 4.29 -8.41
C MET A 62 0.84 5.69 -7.87
N SER A 63 -0.03 6.46 -8.51
CA SER A 63 -0.48 7.76 -7.98
C SER A 63 -1.17 7.59 -6.63
N PHE A 64 -2.04 6.59 -6.50
CA PHE A 64 -2.67 6.25 -5.24
C PHE A 64 -1.65 5.77 -4.19
N GLU A 65 -0.68 4.94 -4.56
CA GLU A 65 0.40 4.50 -3.66
C GLU A 65 1.17 5.70 -3.07
N TRP A 66 1.50 6.68 -3.91
CA TRP A 66 2.19 7.90 -3.49
C TRP A 66 1.35 8.71 -2.49
N TYR A 67 0.06 8.84 -2.79
CA TYR A 67 -0.93 9.51 -1.95
C TYR A 67 -1.14 8.80 -0.62
N ALA A 68 -1.27 7.47 -0.63
CA ALA A 68 -1.50 6.65 0.57
C ALA A 68 -0.29 6.64 1.51
N LYS A 69 0.91 6.92 0.98
CA LYS A 69 2.14 7.06 1.77
C LYS A 69 2.33 8.45 2.37
N ARG A 70 1.47 9.43 2.07
CA ARG A 70 1.65 10.83 2.45
C ARG A 70 0.38 11.48 2.98
N CYS A 71 0.54 12.53 3.76
CA CYS A 71 -0.52 13.47 4.11
C CYS A 71 0.04 14.89 4.06
N LYS A 72 -0.83 15.90 4.10
CA LYS A 72 -0.40 17.28 4.24
C LYS A 72 -0.20 17.60 5.73
N ASN A 73 0.89 18.30 6.05
CA ASN A 73 1.10 18.86 7.38
C ASN A 73 0.38 20.22 7.54
N SER A 74 0.51 20.86 8.70
CA SER A 74 -0.06 22.19 8.99
C SER A 74 0.36 23.28 8.00
N ASN A 75 1.54 23.14 7.39
CA ASN A 75 2.07 24.05 6.38
C ASN A 75 1.65 23.66 4.95
N ASN A 76 0.63 22.81 4.79
CA ASN A 76 0.12 22.32 3.51
C ASN A 76 1.16 21.55 2.66
N LYS A 77 2.27 21.08 3.26
CA LYS A 77 3.33 20.31 2.59
C LYS A 77 3.09 18.81 2.72
N TRP A 78 3.34 18.06 1.64
CA TRP A 78 3.23 16.60 1.63
C TRP A 78 4.38 15.95 2.42
N VAL A 79 4.03 15.22 3.47
CA VAL A 79 4.97 14.49 4.35
C VAL A 79 4.64 13.00 4.38
N LYS A 80 5.64 12.15 4.60
CA LYS A 80 5.43 10.69 4.72
C LYS A 80 4.64 10.37 5.98
N ILE A 81 3.69 9.45 5.88
CA ILE A 81 2.94 8.97 7.05
C ILE A 81 3.56 7.70 7.64
N SER A 82 3.58 7.66 8.97
CA SER A 82 3.87 6.48 9.78
C SER A 82 2.60 5.97 10.46
N GLY A 83 2.62 4.71 10.88
CA GLY A 83 1.49 4.07 11.56
C GLY A 83 0.54 3.33 10.61
N LEU A 84 -0.01 2.22 11.10
CA LEU A 84 -0.93 1.36 10.36
C LEU A 84 -2.29 2.03 10.17
N GLU A 85 -2.88 2.55 11.24
CA GLU A 85 -4.22 3.16 11.24
C GLU A 85 -4.32 4.33 10.28
N LYS A 86 -3.35 5.25 10.31
CA LYS A 86 -3.28 6.37 9.36
C LYS A 86 -3.25 5.87 7.93
N LYS A 87 -2.50 4.82 7.62
CA LYS A 87 -2.45 4.24 6.27
C LYS A 87 -3.78 3.57 5.88
N ILE A 88 -4.42 2.85 6.81
CA ILE A 88 -5.75 2.27 6.59
C ILE A 88 -6.77 3.37 6.28
N TYR A 89 -6.77 4.46 7.04
CA TYR A 89 -7.65 5.61 6.81
C TYR A 89 -7.51 6.17 5.39
N ARG A 90 -6.30 6.25 4.84
CA ARG A 90 -6.04 6.73 3.47
C ARG A 90 -6.58 5.79 2.40
N PHE A 91 -6.68 4.49 2.70
CA PHE A 91 -7.29 3.51 1.81
C PHE A 91 -8.82 3.58 1.81
N ILE A 92 -9.41 3.92 2.95
CA ILE A 92 -10.87 4.02 3.09
C ILE A 92 -11.37 5.34 2.49
N ASN A 93 -10.78 6.48 2.87
CA ASN A 93 -11.28 7.81 2.51
C ASN A 93 -10.64 8.38 1.23
N PHE A 94 -10.42 7.55 0.21
CA PHE A 94 -9.87 8.04 -1.05
C PHE A 94 -10.93 8.68 -1.96
N GLU A 95 -12.19 8.34 -1.79
CA GLU A 95 -13.29 8.84 -2.64
C GLU A 95 -13.55 10.34 -2.43
N ASP A 96 -13.22 10.89 -1.26
CA ASP A 96 -13.42 12.30 -0.90
C ASP A 96 -12.47 13.30 -1.58
N LEU A 97 -11.74 12.89 -2.62
CA LEU A 97 -10.73 13.73 -3.30
C LEU A 97 -10.92 13.83 -4.82
N GLY A 98 -12.13 13.58 -5.31
CA GLY A 98 -12.51 13.93 -6.68
C GLY A 98 -11.90 13.03 -7.77
N GLY A 99 -11.61 11.77 -7.45
CA GLY A 99 -11.29 10.77 -8.44
C GLY A 99 -12.53 9.96 -8.80
N GLU A 100 -13.20 10.31 -9.90
CA GLU A 100 -14.29 9.52 -10.46
C GLU A 100 -13.87 8.04 -10.57
N ILE A 101 -14.65 7.18 -9.93
CA ILE A 101 -14.61 5.74 -10.19
C ILE A 101 -15.50 5.54 -11.42
N VAL A 102 -14.86 5.37 -12.57
CA VAL A 102 -15.52 4.75 -13.72
C VAL A 102 -15.74 3.30 -13.34
N VAL A 103 -16.99 2.98 -12.96
CA VAL A 103 -17.50 1.63 -12.76
C VAL A 103 -17.54 0.91 -14.11
#